data_AF-A0AA88YA06-F1
#
_entry.id   AF-A0AA88YA06-F1
#
_cell.length_a   1.000
_cell.length_b   1.000
_cell.length_c   1.000
_cell.angle_alpha   90.00
_cell.angle_beta   90.00
_cell.angle_gamma   90.00
#
_symmetry.space_group_name_H-M   'P 1'
#
loop_
_entity.id
_entity.type
_entity.pdbx_description
1 polymer ?
#
loop_
_entity_poly.entity_id
_entity_poly.type
_entity_poly.pdbx_seq_one_letter_code
_entity_poly.pdbx_strand_id
1 'polypeptide(L)'
;MTSRENLKKLSKSTLQKMCQDTGFDVKGKKKGDLVDLLFMSTLPPDQITPVLEQSSNLTGLMPQIHPESPLLPPFDKCNYSSIPYTELPTPSFVGIYHFMISRARESCQDRGVNNFKGMDRAVSHFESGDVQDIQVAVIDTSIIYIKAQCLASMKKDRYTVYLCLTNEDHDLKIHYAYCQCPIGLAQSCSHIGAVLLALNGKDRLKSDQDTACTSQLCKWVVPRSSNPIPQPVTQMDFGKPKAEGPTKVSSSTFDPRHPDDRGHDSGYLFRQLKELKKCFPDTGIAHLWDIEDEVPEAVSEVIIDEDEGPSKEIERYIYSKGRVVPLTISTNLVKEIEMHTRGQRLSPLWHDLHKGRITSSSFGKVLRAGHSPNSLVKNIIEGSNLQKYNTLPPAVKWGQDHEEKARRQYVELMSLVKDVSVVDTGITLCESHSFIGASSDGRIFEGDEEGVLEIKCPFSMNGVEVHNMQIDDIISLGDKSFCLMEGVSGPQLRHDHEYFAQVQGEMAVMGLPWCDFVVWTNASSNNIFIERIMFDVDFVTEMMPKLVAFYVEKIFPNL
;
A
#
# COMPACT_ATOMS: atom_id res chain seq x y z
N MET A 1 -29.62 -4.92 -27.54
CA MET A 1 -30.35 -5.51 -26.40
C MET A 1 -30.30 -4.55 -25.23
N THR A 2 -31.43 -4.24 -24.62
CA THR A 2 -31.53 -3.25 -23.54
C THR A 2 -30.82 -3.78 -22.29
N SER A 3 -29.67 -3.20 -21.91
CA SER A 3 -28.98 -3.63 -20.69
C SER A 3 -29.80 -3.27 -19.44
N ARG A 4 -29.69 -4.09 -18.39
CA ARG A 4 -30.34 -3.82 -17.09
C ARG A 4 -29.95 -2.46 -16.52
N GLU A 5 -28.75 -1.98 -16.85
CA GLU A 5 -28.26 -0.64 -16.50
C GLU A 5 -28.97 0.48 -17.24
N ASN A 6 -29.33 0.27 -18.51
CA ASN A 6 -30.10 1.25 -19.28
C ASN A 6 -31.54 1.37 -18.78
N LEU A 7 -32.15 0.27 -18.31
CA LEU A 7 -33.48 0.30 -17.70
C LEU A 7 -33.49 1.02 -16.34
N LYS A 8 -32.42 0.90 -15.54
CA LYS A 8 -32.29 1.61 -14.25
C LYS A 8 -32.25 3.13 -14.38
N LYS A 9 -31.79 3.65 -15.52
CA LYS A 9 -31.72 5.09 -15.84
C LYS A 9 -33.08 5.72 -16.15
N LEU A 10 -34.08 4.91 -16.52
CA LEU A 10 -35.43 5.41 -16.85
C LEU A 10 -36.20 5.82 -15.59
N SER A 11 -37.16 6.73 -15.74
CA SER A 11 -38.03 7.16 -14.63
C SER A 11 -39.00 6.04 -14.24
N LYS A 12 -39.48 6.05 -12.98
CA LYS A 12 -40.42 5.03 -12.50
C LYS A 12 -41.72 5.01 -13.33
N SER A 13 -42.23 6.17 -13.74
CA SER A 13 -43.43 6.28 -14.58
C SER A 13 -43.21 5.72 -15.98
N THR A 14 -42.02 5.91 -16.56
CA THR A 14 -41.64 5.32 -17.85
C THR A 14 -41.59 3.79 -17.76
N LEU A 15 -40.96 3.24 -16.71
CA LEU A 15 -40.92 1.79 -16.47
C LEU A 15 -42.31 1.21 -16.22
N GLN A 16 -43.18 1.92 -15.50
CA GLN A 16 -44.56 1.50 -15.29
C GLN A 16 -45.34 1.42 -16.60
N LYS A 17 -45.19 2.42 -17.48
CA LYS A 17 -45.83 2.41 -18.80
C LYS A 17 -45.33 1.25 -19.67
N MET A 18 -44.02 1.00 -19.68
CA MET A 18 -43.42 -0.14 -20.41
C MET A 18 -43.91 -1.50 -19.89
N CYS A 19 -44.05 -1.65 -18.56
CA CYS A 19 -44.64 -2.85 -17.96
C CYS A 19 -46.12 -3.01 -18.30
N GLN A 20 -46.90 -1.92 -18.34
CA GLN A 20 -48.31 -1.96 -18.76
C GLN A 20 -48.45 -2.36 -20.23
N ASP A 21 -47.60 -1.80 -21.10
CA ASP A 21 -47.57 -2.10 -22.53
C ASP A 21 -47.16 -3.55 -22.83
N THR A 22 -46.48 -4.22 -21.89
CA THR A 22 -46.09 -5.64 -21.95
C THR A 22 -47.00 -6.57 -21.15
N GLY A 23 -48.09 -6.04 -20.56
CA GLY A 23 -49.12 -6.82 -19.88
C GLY A 23 -48.87 -7.15 -18.41
N PHE A 24 -47.88 -6.53 -17.75
CA PHE A 24 -47.59 -6.74 -16.33
C PHE A 24 -48.33 -5.76 -15.42
N ASP A 25 -48.89 -6.26 -14.31
CA ASP A 25 -49.44 -5.40 -13.25
C ASP A 25 -48.32 -4.63 -12.52
N VAL A 26 -48.52 -3.32 -12.43
CA VAL A 26 -47.58 -2.29 -11.93
C VAL A 26 -48.00 -1.69 -10.59
N LYS A 27 -49.20 -2.01 -10.09
CA LYS A 27 -49.74 -1.38 -8.87
C LYS A 27 -48.88 -1.77 -7.65
N GLY A 28 -48.38 -0.78 -6.92
CA GLY A 28 -47.57 -0.98 -5.71
C GLY A 28 -46.11 -1.41 -5.90
N LYS A 29 -45.64 -1.67 -7.13
CA LYS A 29 -44.28 -2.17 -7.37
C LYS A 29 -43.20 -1.08 -7.26
N LYS A 30 -42.04 -1.45 -6.72
CA LYS A 30 -40.86 -0.57 -6.62
C LYS A 30 -40.12 -0.55 -7.95
N LYS A 31 -39.27 0.46 -8.16
CA LYS A 31 -38.56 0.67 -9.42
C LYS A 31 -37.68 -0.53 -9.83
N GLY A 32 -37.06 -1.20 -8.86
CA GLY A 32 -36.25 -2.40 -9.09
C GLY A 32 -37.08 -3.55 -9.65
N ASP A 33 -38.23 -3.82 -9.03
CA ASP A 33 -39.14 -4.91 -9.45
C ASP A 33 -39.63 -4.73 -10.90
N LEU A 34 -39.82 -3.48 -11.35
CA LEU A 34 -40.23 -3.17 -12.72
C LEU A 34 -39.11 -3.41 -13.74
N VAL A 35 -37.86 -3.09 -13.37
CA VAL A 35 -36.69 -3.38 -14.20
C VAL A 35 -36.51 -4.89 -14.34
N ASP A 36 -36.75 -5.63 -13.26
CA ASP A 36 -36.58 -7.08 -13.24
C ASP A 36 -37.67 -7.79 -14.05
N LEU A 37 -38.92 -7.34 -13.97
CA LEU A 37 -40.02 -7.83 -14.81
C LEU A 37 -39.75 -7.64 -16.32
N LEU A 38 -39.27 -6.44 -16.72
CA LEU A 38 -38.93 -6.15 -18.11
C LEU A 38 -37.69 -6.89 -18.60
N PHE A 39 -36.80 -7.30 -17.69
CA PHE A 39 -35.61 -8.08 -18.02
C PHE A 39 -35.92 -9.58 -18.11
N MET A 40 -36.86 -10.07 -17.31
CA MET A 40 -37.30 -11.46 -17.30
C MET A 40 -38.26 -11.81 -18.44
N SER A 41 -38.89 -10.83 -19.09
CA SER A 41 -39.79 -11.06 -20.22
C SER A 41 -39.10 -11.50 -21.52
N THR A 42 -37.77 -11.64 -21.54
CA THR A 42 -37.01 -12.08 -22.72
C THR A 42 -35.99 -13.17 -22.37
N LEU A 43 -36.45 -14.41 -22.20
CA LEU A 43 -35.83 -15.68 -22.66
C LEU A 43 -36.46 -16.90 -21.92
N PRO A 44 -36.64 -18.07 -22.59
CA PRO A 44 -37.25 -19.25 -21.98
C PRO A 44 -36.35 -19.94 -20.94
N PRO A 45 -36.92 -20.64 -19.93
CA PRO A 45 -36.21 -21.24 -18.80
C PRO A 45 -35.23 -22.37 -19.17
N ASP A 46 -35.27 -22.84 -20.41
CA ASP A 46 -34.59 -24.05 -20.89
C ASP A 46 -33.08 -23.82 -21.14
N GLN A 47 -32.62 -22.56 -21.07
CA GLN A 47 -31.21 -22.19 -21.16
C GLN A 47 -30.55 -21.89 -19.81
N ILE A 48 -31.26 -22.06 -18.68
CA ILE A 48 -30.72 -21.82 -17.34
C ILE A 48 -30.42 -23.15 -16.65
N THR A 49 -29.35 -23.82 -17.12
CA THR A 49 -28.66 -24.99 -16.51
C THR A 49 -29.49 -26.28 -16.34
N PRO A 50 -28.92 -27.45 -16.73
CA PRO A 50 -27.94 -28.09 -15.85
C PRO A 50 -26.80 -28.82 -16.60
N VAL A 51 -25.55 -28.63 -16.18
CA VAL A 51 -24.51 -29.65 -16.41
C VAL A 51 -24.73 -30.72 -15.34
N LEU A 52 -25.60 -31.68 -15.64
CA LEU A 52 -25.66 -32.97 -14.94
C LEU A 52 -24.71 -33.92 -15.67
N GLU A 53 -23.86 -34.62 -14.90
CA GLU A 53 -22.97 -35.66 -15.41
C GLU A 53 -23.76 -36.68 -16.22
N GLN A 54 -23.39 -36.84 -17.50
CA GLN A 54 -23.79 -37.98 -18.30
C GLN A 54 -22.55 -38.60 -18.94
N SER A 55 -22.15 -39.75 -18.40
CA SER A 55 -21.15 -40.63 -19.01
C SER A 55 -21.72 -41.20 -20.31
N SER A 56 -21.08 -40.91 -21.45
CA SER A 56 -21.41 -41.58 -22.71
C SER A 56 -20.14 -42.10 -23.42
N ASN A 57 -20.23 -43.33 -23.91
CA ASN A 57 -19.13 -44.12 -24.50
C ASN A 57 -18.89 -43.76 -25.97
N LEU A 58 -18.58 -42.50 -26.29
CA LEU A 58 -18.32 -42.07 -27.66
C LEU A 58 -16.96 -41.39 -27.78
N THR A 59 -16.06 -42.04 -28.52
CA THR A 59 -14.78 -41.50 -28.99
C THR A 59 -14.99 -40.24 -29.84
N GLY A 60 -14.61 -39.10 -29.25
CA GLY A 60 -14.10 -37.90 -29.91
C GLY A 60 -14.97 -37.27 -31.02
N LEU A 61 -15.83 -36.31 -30.65
CA LEU A 61 -16.28 -35.30 -31.60
C LEU A 61 -15.25 -34.17 -31.66
N MET A 62 -14.66 -33.95 -32.83
CA MET A 62 -13.75 -32.83 -33.07
C MET A 62 -14.51 -31.50 -32.93
N PRO A 63 -14.06 -30.58 -32.07
CA PRO A 63 -14.59 -29.23 -32.03
C PRO A 63 -14.16 -28.48 -33.29
N GLN A 64 -15.12 -27.90 -34.01
CA GLN A 64 -14.85 -26.88 -35.01
C GLN A 64 -14.31 -25.64 -34.27
N ILE A 65 -13.00 -25.57 -34.05
CA ILE A 65 -12.33 -24.39 -33.47
C ILE A 65 -12.28 -23.33 -34.57
N HIS A 66 -13.41 -22.68 -34.80
CA HIS A 66 -13.44 -21.42 -35.53
C HIS A 66 -13.12 -20.30 -34.53
N PRO A 67 -12.18 -19.39 -34.83
CA PRO A 67 -11.84 -18.24 -33.99
C PRO A 67 -13.02 -17.32 -33.63
N GLU A 68 -14.18 -17.52 -34.26
CA GLU A 68 -15.37 -16.67 -34.21
C GLU A 68 -16.62 -17.41 -33.67
N SER A 69 -16.47 -18.61 -33.10
CA SER A 69 -17.61 -19.36 -32.52
C SER A 69 -17.90 -18.92 -31.08
N PRO A 70 -19.10 -18.40 -30.77
CA PRO A 70 -19.44 -17.88 -29.43
C PRO A 70 -19.73 -18.97 -28.38
N LEU A 71 -19.57 -20.25 -28.76
CA LEU A 71 -19.89 -21.40 -27.93
C LEU A 71 -18.61 -22.01 -27.34
N LEU A 72 -18.62 -22.28 -26.03
CA LEU A 72 -17.52 -22.99 -25.37
C LEU A 72 -17.33 -24.38 -25.99
N PRO A 73 -16.09 -24.88 -26.06
CA PRO A 73 -15.84 -26.23 -26.52
C PRO A 73 -16.56 -27.28 -25.64
N PRO A 74 -16.92 -28.46 -26.18
CA PRO A 74 -17.65 -29.50 -25.46
C PRO A 74 -16.74 -30.25 -24.48
N PHE A 75 -16.31 -29.56 -23.42
CA PHE A 75 -15.38 -30.07 -22.42
C PHE A 75 -15.86 -31.36 -21.73
N ASP A 76 -17.17 -31.61 -21.72
CA ASP A 76 -17.85 -32.77 -21.13
C ASP A 76 -17.83 -34.02 -22.01
N LYS A 77 -17.54 -33.90 -23.31
CA LYS A 77 -17.56 -35.01 -24.28
C LYS A 77 -16.17 -35.59 -24.56
N CYS A 78 -15.24 -35.43 -23.62
CA CYS A 78 -13.85 -35.84 -23.77
C CYS A 78 -13.44 -36.77 -22.62
N ASN A 79 -12.58 -37.74 -22.92
CA ASN A 79 -12.03 -38.65 -21.92
C ASN A 79 -10.74 -38.05 -21.35
N TYR A 80 -10.79 -37.64 -20.08
CA TYR A 80 -9.64 -37.11 -19.37
C TYR A 80 -8.87 -38.24 -18.69
N SER A 81 -7.54 -38.12 -18.70
CA SER A 81 -6.63 -39.04 -18.05
C SER A 81 -5.64 -38.26 -17.19
N SER A 82 -5.28 -38.82 -16.03
CA SER A 82 -4.20 -38.28 -15.21
C SER A 82 -2.87 -38.63 -15.87
N ILE A 83 -2.07 -37.62 -16.20
CA ILE A 83 -0.71 -37.80 -16.72
C ILE A 83 0.31 -37.34 -15.67
N PRO A 84 1.56 -37.84 -15.70
CA PRO A 84 2.61 -37.38 -14.81
C PRO A 84 2.79 -35.86 -14.90
N TYR A 85 3.08 -35.20 -13.77
CA TYR A 85 3.27 -33.74 -13.72
C TYR A 85 4.35 -33.23 -14.68
N THR A 86 5.36 -34.06 -14.99
CA THR A 86 6.43 -33.75 -15.95
C THR A 86 5.92 -33.56 -17.37
N GLU A 87 4.86 -34.27 -17.74
CA GLU A 87 4.27 -34.31 -19.08
C GLU A 87 3.12 -33.30 -19.25
N LEU A 88 2.77 -32.57 -18.19
CA LEU A 88 1.74 -31.54 -18.27
C LEU A 88 2.15 -30.42 -19.25
N PRO A 89 1.20 -29.88 -20.04
CA PRO A 89 1.44 -28.72 -20.88
C PRO A 89 1.80 -27.51 -20.03
N THR A 90 2.75 -26.69 -20.50
CA THR A 90 3.31 -25.56 -19.75
C THR A 90 3.12 -24.27 -20.56
N PRO A 91 1.97 -23.59 -20.42
CA PRO A 91 1.80 -22.29 -21.04
C PRO A 91 2.82 -21.29 -20.48
N SER A 92 3.37 -20.45 -21.33
CA SER A 92 4.26 -19.37 -20.91
C SER A 92 3.52 -18.36 -20.03
N PHE A 93 4.23 -17.69 -19.12
CA PHE A 93 3.62 -16.63 -18.31
C PHE A 93 3.07 -15.51 -19.19
N VAL A 94 3.73 -15.20 -20.31
CA VAL A 94 3.26 -14.23 -21.30
C VAL A 94 1.92 -14.66 -21.89
N GLY A 95 1.75 -15.95 -22.25
CA GLY A 95 0.48 -16.49 -22.71
C GLY A 95 -0.64 -16.39 -21.66
N ILE A 96 -0.31 -16.66 -20.39
CA ILE A 96 -1.24 -16.51 -19.26
C ILE A 96 -1.67 -15.05 -19.09
N TYR A 97 -0.71 -14.12 -19.08
CA TYR A 97 -0.97 -12.69 -18.93
C TYR A 97 -1.83 -12.16 -20.08
N HIS A 98 -1.50 -12.53 -21.31
CA HIS A 98 -2.31 -12.17 -22.48
C HIS A 98 -3.75 -12.68 -22.33
N PHE A 99 -3.95 -13.95 -21.95
CA PHE A 99 -5.29 -14.52 -21.81
C PHE A 99 -6.12 -13.92 -20.65
N MET A 100 -5.49 -13.68 -19.51
CA MET A 100 -6.19 -13.23 -18.29
C MET A 100 -6.37 -11.71 -18.23
N ILE A 101 -5.46 -10.94 -18.83
CA ILE A 101 -5.40 -9.47 -18.71
C ILE A 101 -5.60 -8.80 -20.07
N SER A 102 -4.75 -9.10 -21.05
CA SER A 102 -4.65 -8.27 -22.26
C SER A 102 -5.59 -8.65 -23.41
N ARG A 103 -6.20 -9.85 -23.39
CA ARG A 103 -7.05 -10.30 -24.51
C ARG A 103 -8.23 -9.34 -24.70
N ALA A 104 -8.47 -8.96 -25.94
CA ALA A 104 -9.65 -8.18 -26.30
C ALA A 104 -10.93 -9.03 -26.14
N ARG A 105 -12.01 -8.42 -25.67
CA ARG A 105 -13.33 -9.07 -25.65
C ARG A 105 -14.03 -8.83 -26.99
N GLU A 106 -14.77 -9.81 -27.51
CA GLU A 106 -15.54 -9.66 -28.76
C GLU A 106 -16.48 -8.44 -28.73
N SER A 107 -17.01 -8.08 -27.58
CA SER A 107 -17.89 -6.91 -27.40
C SER A 107 -17.15 -5.56 -27.34
N CYS A 108 -15.83 -5.55 -27.22
CA CYS A 108 -15.01 -4.34 -27.09
C CYS A 108 -13.56 -4.65 -27.49
N GLN A 109 -13.25 -4.46 -28.78
CA GLN A 109 -11.93 -4.75 -29.34
C GLN A 109 -10.82 -3.84 -28.77
N ASP A 110 -11.16 -2.68 -28.21
CA ASP A 110 -10.21 -1.69 -27.68
C ASP A 110 -9.91 -1.81 -26.17
N ARG A 111 -10.51 -2.78 -25.45
CA ARG A 111 -10.24 -2.95 -24.01
C ARG A 111 -9.96 -4.41 -23.66
N GLY A 112 -8.77 -4.63 -23.08
CA GLY A 112 -8.39 -5.90 -22.47
C GLY A 112 -9.34 -6.33 -21.33
N VAL A 113 -9.28 -7.59 -20.94
CA VAL A 113 -10.04 -8.15 -19.80
C VAL A 113 -9.74 -7.40 -18.49
N ASN A 114 -8.51 -6.92 -18.30
CA ASN A 114 -8.06 -6.10 -17.17
C ASN A 114 -8.37 -6.72 -15.78
N ASN A 115 -8.38 -8.05 -15.65
CA ASN A 115 -8.71 -8.71 -14.39
C ASN A 115 -7.50 -8.86 -13.44
N PHE A 116 -6.83 -7.74 -13.15
CA PHE A 116 -5.64 -7.71 -12.27
C PHE A 116 -5.94 -8.28 -10.88
N LYS A 117 -7.09 -7.93 -10.29
CA LYS A 117 -7.55 -8.47 -8.99
C LYS A 117 -7.81 -9.98 -9.03
N GLY A 118 -8.24 -10.52 -10.16
CA GLY A 118 -8.43 -11.95 -10.34
C GLY A 118 -7.10 -12.70 -10.48
N MET A 119 -6.10 -12.08 -11.13
CA MET A 119 -4.75 -12.62 -11.23
C MET A 119 -4.04 -12.64 -9.88
N ASP A 120 -4.12 -11.56 -9.12
CA ASP A 120 -3.54 -11.47 -7.77
C ASP A 120 -4.08 -12.59 -6.85
N ARG A 121 -5.41 -12.77 -6.84
CA ARG A 121 -6.04 -13.88 -6.10
C ARG A 121 -5.72 -15.27 -6.65
N ALA A 122 -5.38 -15.38 -7.93
CA ALA A 122 -4.98 -16.64 -8.54
C ALA A 122 -3.63 -17.12 -7.98
N VAL A 123 -2.70 -16.19 -7.72
CA VAL A 123 -1.42 -16.49 -7.05
C VAL A 123 -1.68 -17.08 -5.66
N SER A 124 -2.56 -16.46 -4.88
CA SER A 124 -2.90 -16.97 -3.54
C SER A 124 -3.47 -18.41 -3.57
N HIS A 125 -4.34 -18.72 -4.53
CA HIS A 125 -4.87 -20.09 -4.71
C HIS A 125 -3.80 -21.09 -5.14
N PHE A 126 -2.86 -20.66 -6.00
CA PHE A 126 -1.73 -21.49 -6.41
C PHE A 126 -0.77 -21.77 -5.24
N GLU A 127 -0.37 -20.74 -4.50
CA GLU A 127 0.52 -20.85 -3.33
C GLU A 127 -0.12 -21.64 -2.19
N SER A 128 -1.43 -21.53 -2.01
CA SER A 128 -2.17 -22.30 -1.00
C SER A 128 -2.35 -23.78 -1.38
N GLY A 129 -2.00 -24.18 -2.60
CA GLY A 129 -2.16 -25.56 -3.08
C GLY A 129 -3.62 -25.95 -3.32
N ASP A 130 -4.47 -24.99 -3.69
CA ASP A 130 -5.91 -25.22 -3.87
C ASP A 130 -6.24 -25.97 -5.17
N VAL A 131 -5.29 -26.04 -6.12
CA VAL A 131 -5.43 -26.76 -7.39
C VAL A 131 -5.10 -28.23 -7.21
N GLN A 132 -6.01 -29.10 -7.63
CA GLN A 132 -5.96 -30.55 -7.42
C GLN A 132 -6.47 -31.29 -8.65
N ASP A 133 -6.11 -32.58 -8.78
CA ASP A 133 -6.64 -33.50 -9.80
C ASP A 133 -6.61 -32.92 -11.22
N ILE A 134 -5.40 -32.53 -11.67
CA ILE A 134 -5.18 -32.07 -13.04
C ILE A 134 -5.18 -33.29 -13.96
N GLN A 135 -6.07 -33.26 -14.95
CA GLN A 135 -6.27 -34.31 -15.94
C GLN A 135 -6.23 -33.70 -17.34
N VAL A 136 -5.75 -34.48 -18.31
CA VAL A 136 -5.54 -34.03 -19.68
C VAL A 136 -6.31 -34.93 -20.65
N ALA A 137 -6.88 -34.32 -21.68
CA ALA A 137 -7.47 -35.00 -22.83
C ALA A 137 -6.83 -34.43 -24.11
N VAL A 138 -6.13 -35.27 -24.86
CA VAL A 138 -5.56 -34.90 -26.16
C VAL A 138 -6.62 -35.12 -27.23
N ILE A 139 -7.05 -34.04 -27.88
CA ILE A 139 -8.17 -34.08 -28.85
C ILE A 139 -7.64 -34.25 -30.27
N ASP A 140 -6.52 -33.59 -30.58
CA ASP A 140 -5.79 -33.68 -31.85
C ASP A 140 -4.28 -33.47 -31.59
N THR A 141 -3.46 -33.59 -32.63
CA THR A 141 -2.01 -33.30 -32.64
C THR A 141 -1.64 -31.93 -32.08
N SER A 142 -2.55 -30.94 -32.21
CA SER A 142 -2.31 -29.57 -31.76
C SER A 142 -3.23 -29.10 -30.63
N ILE A 143 -4.29 -29.84 -30.27
CA ILE A 143 -5.33 -29.38 -29.32
C ILE A 143 -5.34 -30.23 -28.05
N ILE A 144 -5.19 -29.58 -26.91
CA ILE A 144 -5.12 -30.21 -25.59
C ILE A 144 -6.15 -29.59 -24.66
N TYR A 145 -6.99 -30.43 -24.06
CA TYR A 145 -7.93 -30.02 -23.01
C TYR A 145 -7.41 -30.40 -21.63
N ILE A 146 -7.64 -29.51 -20.67
CA ILE A 146 -7.26 -29.73 -19.27
C ILE A 146 -8.49 -29.59 -18.41
N LYS A 147 -8.65 -30.51 -17.48
CA LYS A 147 -9.64 -30.48 -16.41
C LYS A 147 -8.90 -30.46 -15.09
N ALA A 148 -9.28 -29.58 -14.17
CA ALA A 148 -8.70 -29.51 -12.84
C ALA A 148 -9.76 -29.15 -11.80
N GLN A 149 -9.50 -29.50 -10.55
CA GLN A 149 -10.30 -29.08 -9.40
C GLN A 149 -9.61 -27.92 -8.69
N CYS A 150 -10.37 -26.90 -8.28
CA CYS A 150 -9.85 -25.78 -7.50
C CYS A 150 -10.77 -25.48 -6.32
N LEU A 151 -10.21 -25.36 -5.11
CA LEU A 151 -10.98 -25.04 -3.91
C LEU A 151 -11.47 -23.60 -3.93
N ALA A 152 -12.71 -23.40 -3.47
CA ALA A 152 -13.28 -22.09 -3.27
C ALA A 152 -12.62 -21.39 -2.06
N SER A 153 -12.26 -20.11 -2.22
CA SER A 153 -11.68 -19.34 -1.11
C SER A 153 -12.60 -19.35 0.12
N MET A 154 -12.02 -19.70 1.28
CA MET A 154 -12.69 -19.77 2.59
C MET A 154 -13.86 -20.76 2.70
N LYS A 155 -14.10 -21.62 1.70
CA LYS A 155 -15.19 -22.61 1.70
C LYS A 155 -14.66 -24.01 1.42
N LYS A 156 -15.45 -25.03 1.77
CA LYS A 156 -15.12 -26.44 1.43
C LYS A 156 -15.57 -26.85 0.03
N ASP A 157 -16.13 -25.91 -0.74
CA ASP A 157 -16.64 -26.17 -2.09
C ASP A 157 -15.48 -26.30 -3.08
N ARG A 158 -15.66 -27.16 -4.09
CA ARG A 158 -14.69 -27.40 -5.17
C ARG A 158 -15.32 -26.99 -6.49
N TYR A 159 -14.59 -26.21 -7.28
CA TYR A 159 -14.98 -25.86 -8.63
C TYR A 159 -14.17 -26.65 -9.64
N THR A 160 -14.85 -27.20 -10.65
CA THR A 160 -14.17 -27.78 -11.80
C THR A 160 -13.80 -26.67 -12.79
N VAL A 161 -12.54 -26.66 -13.20
CA VAL A 161 -11.95 -25.75 -14.18
C VAL A 161 -11.60 -26.55 -15.43
N TYR A 162 -11.90 -25.98 -16.59
CA TYR A 162 -11.61 -26.53 -17.90
C TYR A 162 -10.81 -25.53 -18.73
N LEU A 163 -9.78 -25.99 -19.43
CA LEU A 163 -8.94 -25.18 -20.32
C LEU A 163 -8.83 -25.85 -21.68
N CYS A 164 -8.76 -25.03 -22.73
CA CYS A 164 -8.46 -25.44 -24.11
C CYS A 164 -7.17 -24.75 -24.54
N LEU A 165 -6.12 -25.54 -24.77
CA LEU A 165 -4.82 -25.09 -25.24
C LEU A 165 -4.56 -25.59 -26.66
N THR A 166 -3.87 -24.79 -27.46
CA THR A 166 -3.32 -25.20 -28.75
C THR A 166 -1.81 -25.04 -28.77
N ASN A 167 -1.13 -25.93 -29.48
CA ASN A 167 0.31 -25.86 -29.72
C ASN A 167 0.54 -25.08 -31.03
N GLU A 168 0.99 -23.82 -30.93
CA GLU A 168 1.33 -22.95 -32.07
C GLU A 168 2.81 -22.51 -31.95
N ASP A 169 3.64 -22.81 -32.96
CA ASP A 169 5.02 -22.29 -33.12
C ASP A 169 5.85 -22.16 -31.83
N HIS A 170 6.07 -23.29 -31.14
CA HIS A 170 6.89 -23.42 -29.92
C HIS A 170 6.32 -22.80 -28.63
N ASP A 171 5.08 -22.29 -28.60
CA ASP A 171 4.39 -21.89 -27.37
C ASP A 171 2.96 -22.48 -27.28
N LEU A 172 2.44 -22.60 -26.05
CA LEU A 172 1.10 -23.09 -25.77
C LEU A 172 0.14 -21.92 -25.62
N LYS A 173 -0.74 -21.77 -26.61
CA LYS A 173 -1.74 -20.69 -26.65
C LYS A 173 -3.03 -21.12 -25.97
N ILE A 174 -3.55 -20.26 -25.11
CA ILE A 174 -4.80 -20.49 -24.38
C ILE A 174 -5.96 -19.90 -25.19
N HIS A 175 -6.87 -20.75 -25.68
CA HIS A 175 -8.01 -20.32 -26.50
C HIS A 175 -9.27 -20.10 -25.69
N TYR A 176 -9.63 -21.07 -24.85
CA TYR A 176 -10.85 -21.02 -24.03
C TYR A 176 -10.59 -21.51 -22.62
N ALA A 177 -11.32 -20.95 -21.66
CA ALA A 177 -11.32 -21.41 -20.28
C ALA A 177 -12.71 -21.31 -19.69
N TYR A 178 -13.09 -22.27 -18.87
CA TYR A 178 -14.37 -22.27 -18.18
C TYR A 178 -14.18 -22.76 -16.75
N CYS A 179 -14.92 -22.18 -15.82
CA CYS A 179 -14.94 -22.60 -14.44
C CYS A 179 -16.39 -22.64 -13.95
N GLN A 180 -16.72 -23.60 -13.09
CA GLN A 180 -18.06 -23.74 -12.53
C GLN A 180 -18.39 -22.69 -11.45
N CYS A 181 -17.49 -21.76 -11.16
CA CYS A 181 -17.76 -20.67 -10.21
C CYS A 181 -18.73 -19.63 -10.82
N PRO A 182 -19.36 -18.77 -9.99
CA PRO A 182 -20.38 -17.81 -10.46
C PRO A 182 -19.93 -16.86 -11.58
N ILE A 183 -18.62 -16.61 -11.70
CA ILE A 183 -18.03 -15.73 -12.72
C ILE A 183 -17.22 -16.49 -13.78
N GLY A 184 -17.25 -17.83 -13.77
CA GLY A 184 -16.36 -18.63 -14.60
C GLY A 184 -16.68 -18.58 -16.10
N LEU A 185 -17.89 -18.16 -16.49
CA LEU A 185 -18.25 -17.82 -17.88
C LEU A 185 -17.44 -16.63 -18.43
N ALA A 186 -16.88 -15.78 -17.58
CA ALA A 186 -16.00 -14.69 -18.00
C ALA A 186 -14.59 -15.18 -18.41
N GLN A 187 -14.33 -16.49 -18.31
CA GLN A 187 -13.10 -17.17 -18.71
C GLN A 187 -11.80 -16.58 -18.10
N SER A 188 -11.91 -15.86 -16.98
CA SER A 188 -10.79 -15.10 -16.39
C SER A 188 -10.87 -15.04 -14.87
N CYS A 189 -11.66 -15.91 -14.23
CA CYS A 189 -11.76 -15.94 -12.77
C CYS A 189 -10.44 -16.37 -12.09
N SER A 190 -10.30 -16.11 -10.79
CA SER A 190 -9.10 -16.46 -10.03
C SER A 190 -8.78 -17.96 -10.05
N HIS A 191 -9.78 -18.84 -10.05
CA HIS A 191 -9.55 -20.29 -10.15
C HIS A 191 -8.94 -20.71 -11.49
N ILE A 192 -9.33 -20.05 -12.59
CA ILE A 192 -8.74 -20.29 -13.93
C ILE A 192 -7.27 -19.87 -13.92
N GLY A 193 -6.98 -18.68 -13.38
CA GLY A 193 -5.61 -18.21 -13.21
C GLY A 193 -4.77 -19.16 -12.37
N ALA A 194 -5.32 -19.72 -11.28
CA ALA A 194 -4.60 -20.61 -10.39
C ALA A 194 -4.18 -21.92 -11.09
N VAL A 195 -5.06 -22.50 -11.90
CA VAL A 195 -4.73 -23.69 -12.70
C VAL A 195 -3.68 -23.38 -13.76
N LEU A 196 -3.77 -22.22 -14.42
CA LEU A 196 -2.77 -21.78 -15.39
C LEU A 196 -1.37 -21.58 -14.76
N LEU A 197 -1.32 -20.97 -13.56
CA LEU A 197 -0.09 -20.82 -12.80
C LEU A 197 0.47 -22.17 -12.34
N ALA A 198 -0.39 -23.12 -11.95
CA ALA A 198 0.02 -24.47 -11.59
C ALA A 198 0.67 -25.23 -12.77
N LEU A 199 0.15 -25.03 -13.99
CA LEU A 199 0.72 -25.61 -15.21
C LEU A 199 2.04 -24.95 -15.62
N ASN A 200 2.15 -23.62 -15.47
CA ASN A 200 3.38 -22.86 -15.72
C ASN A 200 4.49 -23.20 -14.71
N GLY A 201 4.12 -23.34 -13.43
CA GLY A 201 5.04 -23.62 -12.33
C GLY A 201 5.45 -25.08 -12.16
N LYS A 202 5.20 -25.97 -13.14
CA LYS A 202 5.41 -27.43 -12.98
C LYS A 202 6.85 -27.82 -12.61
N ASP A 203 7.85 -27.02 -12.99
CA ASP A 203 9.25 -27.29 -12.65
C ASP A 203 9.58 -26.95 -11.18
N ARG A 204 8.76 -26.10 -10.53
CA ARG A 204 8.83 -25.86 -9.08
C ARG A 204 8.29 -27.05 -8.26
N LEU A 205 7.55 -27.97 -8.89
CA LEU A 205 7.04 -29.20 -8.29
C LEU A 205 8.01 -30.40 -8.44
N LYS A 206 9.07 -30.29 -9.27
CA LYS A 206 10.02 -31.38 -9.56
C LYS A 206 11.01 -31.70 -8.43
N SER A 207 11.11 -30.90 -7.36
CA SER A 207 12.16 -31.11 -6.34
C SER A 207 11.88 -32.22 -5.32
N ASP A 208 10.76 -32.94 -5.43
CA ASP A 208 10.17 -33.66 -4.30
C ASP A 208 10.12 -35.19 -4.43
N GLN A 209 10.75 -35.82 -5.45
CA GLN A 209 10.63 -37.28 -5.62
C GLN A 209 11.90 -38.15 -5.51
N ASP A 210 13.12 -37.61 -5.44
CA ASP A 210 14.33 -38.47 -5.36
C ASP A 210 15.39 -37.99 -4.36
N THR A 211 15.04 -37.74 -3.09
CA THR A 211 16.07 -37.53 -2.06
C THR A 211 15.62 -37.99 -0.67
N ALA A 212 16.49 -38.76 0.01
CA ALA A 212 16.23 -39.29 1.34
C ALA A 212 15.97 -38.18 2.38
N CYS A 213 15.04 -38.45 3.32
CA CYS A 213 14.43 -37.48 4.23
C CYS A 213 15.38 -36.73 5.18
N THR A 214 16.65 -37.13 5.25
CA THR A 214 17.65 -36.54 6.15
C THR A 214 18.55 -35.51 5.47
N SER A 215 18.35 -35.23 4.18
CA SER A 215 19.24 -34.38 3.38
C SER A 215 18.61 -33.08 2.87
N GLN A 216 17.43 -32.67 3.36
CA GLN A 216 16.82 -31.36 3.04
C GLN A 216 16.43 -30.57 4.31
N LEU A 217 16.55 -29.23 4.26
CA LEU A 217 16.07 -28.31 5.29
C LEU A 217 14.54 -28.39 5.45
N CYS A 218 14.05 -28.15 6.68
CA CYS A 218 12.64 -28.24 7.05
C CYS A 218 11.73 -27.46 6.08
N LYS A 219 10.94 -28.18 5.27
CA LYS A 219 9.82 -27.63 4.51
C LYS A 219 8.51 -27.91 5.25
N TRP A 220 7.60 -26.95 5.26
CA TRP A 220 6.23 -27.14 5.72
C TRP A 220 5.49 -28.05 4.73
N VAL A 221 4.93 -29.15 5.22
CA VAL A 221 4.22 -30.16 4.41
C VAL A 221 2.87 -29.63 3.94
N VAL A 222 2.67 -29.48 2.63
CA VAL A 222 1.36 -29.54 1.96
C VAL A 222 1.61 -30.15 0.56
N PRO A 223 0.99 -31.29 0.18
CA PRO A 223 -0.46 -31.49 0.22
C PRO A 223 -0.95 -32.71 1.01
N ARG A 224 -2.14 -32.57 1.60
CA ARG A 224 -2.95 -33.75 1.93
C ARG A 224 -3.38 -34.39 0.62
N SER A 225 -2.90 -35.63 0.39
CA SER A 225 -3.51 -36.51 -0.60
C SER A 225 -5.00 -36.66 -0.30
N SER A 226 -5.75 -36.83 -1.39
CA SER A 226 -7.13 -37.32 -1.43
C SER A 226 -7.51 -38.17 -0.20
N ASN A 227 -8.74 -37.96 0.29
CA ASN A 227 -9.35 -38.88 1.26
C ASN A 227 -9.06 -40.33 0.81
N PRO A 228 -8.42 -41.16 1.65
CA PRO A 228 -8.14 -42.54 1.27
C PRO A 228 -9.46 -43.25 0.99
N ILE A 229 -9.43 -44.12 -0.02
CA ILE A 229 -10.55 -44.98 -0.40
C ILE A 229 -10.99 -45.76 0.85
N PRO A 230 -12.28 -45.76 1.23
CA PRO A 230 -12.73 -46.46 2.44
C PRO A 230 -12.38 -47.95 2.37
N GLN A 231 -11.65 -48.45 3.37
CA GLN A 231 -11.34 -49.88 3.52
C GLN A 231 -12.03 -50.46 4.76
N PRO A 232 -12.43 -51.75 4.75
CA PRO A 232 -13.01 -52.40 5.92
C PRO A 232 -12.06 -52.39 7.12
N VAL A 233 -12.60 -52.13 8.31
CA VAL A 233 -11.84 -52.02 9.59
C VAL A 233 -10.93 -53.23 9.86
N THR A 234 -11.28 -54.41 9.33
CA THR A 234 -10.48 -55.63 9.44
C THR A 234 -9.11 -55.57 8.76
N GLN A 235 -8.87 -54.59 7.88
CA GLN A 235 -7.62 -54.43 7.13
C GLN A 235 -6.78 -53.22 7.58
N MET A 236 -7.22 -52.48 8.60
CA MET A 236 -6.46 -51.35 9.15
C MET A 236 -5.55 -51.82 10.29
N ASP A 237 -4.26 -51.50 10.22
CA ASP A 237 -3.30 -51.76 11.30
C ASP A 237 -3.37 -50.64 12.35
N PHE A 238 -3.78 -51.00 13.57
CA PHE A 238 -3.88 -50.11 14.73
C PHE A 238 -2.74 -50.29 15.76
N GLY A 239 -1.67 -51.00 15.38
CA GLY A 239 -0.52 -51.22 16.26
C GLY A 239 0.22 -49.93 16.61
N LYS A 240 0.40 -49.65 17.92
CA LYS A 240 1.36 -48.62 18.38
C LYS A 240 2.79 -49.08 18.08
N PRO A 241 3.70 -48.20 17.60
CA PRO A 241 5.09 -48.57 17.41
C PRO A 241 5.73 -48.89 18.77
N LYS A 242 6.31 -50.09 18.91
CA LYS A 242 7.11 -50.47 20.09
C LYS A 242 8.50 -49.86 19.95
N ALA A 243 8.85 -48.93 20.84
CA ALA A 243 10.22 -48.51 21.02
C ALA A 243 10.98 -49.62 21.77
N GLU A 244 11.93 -50.28 21.10
CA GLU A 244 12.93 -51.09 21.77
C GLU A 244 13.93 -50.16 22.46
N GLY A 245 14.23 -50.44 23.73
CA GLY A 245 15.06 -49.57 24.59
C GLY A 245 16.51 -49.44 24.09
N PRO A 246 17.23 -48.37 24.50
CA PRO A 246 18.55 -48.07 23.96
C PRO A 246 19.60 -49.08 24.46
N THR A 247 20.22 -49.81 23.53
CA THR A 247 21.51 -50.46 23.74
C THR A 247 22.56 -49.41 24.07
N LYS A 248 23.14 -49.50 25.27
CA LYS A 248 24.27 -48.66 25.71
C LYS A 248 25.48 -48.88 24.81
N VAL A 249 25.76 -47.92 23.92
CA VAL A 249 27.07 -47.76 23.29
C VAL A 249 27.89 -46.84 24.20
N SER A 250 29.06 -47.29 24.64
CA SER A 250 29.98 -46.47 25.43
C SER A 250 30.38 -45.24 24.62
N SER A 251 30.12 -44.05 25.15
CA SER A 251 30.56 -42.80 24.54
C SER A 251 32.09 -42.80 24.46
N SER A 252 32.64 -43.00 23.27
CA SER A 252 34.04 -42.64 23.02
C SER A 252 34.15 -41.13 23.24
N THR A 253 34.98 -40.70 24.19
CA THR A 253 35.39 -39.30 24.39
C THR A 253 36.32 -38.83 23.28
N PHE A 254 35.96 -39.12 22.03
CA PHE A 254 36.69 -38.68 20.85
C PHE A 254 36.04 -37.37 20.40
N ASP A 255 36.71 -36.26 20.72
CA ASP A 255 36.37 -34.95 20.17
C ASP A 255 37.11 -34.78 18.84
N PRO A 256 36.40 -34.78 17.70
CA PRO A 256 37.02 -34.68 16.38
C PRO A 256 37.62 -33.30 16.11
N ARG A 257 37.43 -32.31 17.00
CA ARG A 257 38.03 -30.97 16.87
C ARG A 257 39.53 -31.00 17.17
N HIS A 258 40.28 -30.16 16.46
CA HIS A 258 41.72 -29.99 16.66
C HIS A 258 42.02 -29.58 18.12
N PRO A 259 43.10 -30.06 18.77
CA PRO A 259 43.34 -29.83 20.20
C PRO A 259 43.27 -28.36 20.63
N ASP A 260 43.70 -27.45 19.77
CA ASP A 260 43.68 -25.99 20.01
C ASP A 260 42.26 -25.38 19.96
N ASP A 261 41.31 -26.05 19.31
CA ASP A 261 39.91 -25.60 19.16
C ASP A 261 38.94 -26.31 20.13
N ARG A 262 39.47 -27.09 21.07
CA ARG A 262 38.67 -27.80 22.08
C ARG A 262 38.27 -26.91 23.26
N GLY A 263 38.97 -25.80 23.48
CA GLY A 263 38.64 -24.79 24.48
C GLY A 263 37.65 -23.75 23.93
N HIS A 264 36.68 -23.34 24.74
CA HIS A 264 35.73 -22.30 24.36
C HIS A 264 36.28 -20.92 24.74
N ASP A 265 37.00 -20.28 23.82
CA ASP A 265 37.41 -18.87 23.93
C ASP A 265 36.51 -18.03 23.01
N SER A 266 35.59 -17.29 23.62
CA SER A 266 34.67 -16.41 22.90
C SER A 266 35.41 -15.36 22.06
N GLY A 267 36.56 -14.87 22.53
CA GLY A 267 37.35 -13.87 21.80
C GLY A 267 37.97 -14.41 20.51
N TYR A 268 38.48 -15.65 20.55
CA TYR A 268 39.00 -16.35 19.37
C TYR A 268 37.88 -16.65 18.35
N LEU A 269 36.70 -17.07 18.85
CA LEU A 269 35.51 -17.32 18.02
C LEU A 269 35.07 -16.06 17.26
N PHE A 270 34.94 -14.91 17.94
CA PHE A 270 34.57 -13.64 17.28
C PHE A 270 35.61 -13.21 16.24
N ARG A 271 36.91 -13.45 16.49
CA ARG A 271 37.98 -13.14 15.53
C ARG A 271 37.90 -14.00 14.28
N GLN A 272 37.68 -15.30 14.43
CA GLN A 272 37.53 -16.20 13.28
C GLN A 272 36.28 -15.89 12.46
N LEU A 273 35.16 -15.55 13.11
CA LEU A 273 33.93 -15.14 12.44
C LEU A 273 34.13 -13.85 11.62
N LYS A 274 34.89 -12.88 12.14
CA LYS A 274 35.22 -11.65 11.41
C LYS A 274 36.10 -11.90 10.18
N GLU A 275 37.05 -12.82 10.27
CA GLU A 275 37.90 -13.23 9.13
C GLU A 275 37.10 -14.03 8.10
N LEU A 276 36.20 -14.92 8.52
CA LEU A 276 35.34 -15.69 7.60
C LEU A 276 34.37 -14.77 6.83
N LYS A 277 33.86 -13.72 7.46
CA LYS A 277 32.99 -12.71 6.82
C LYS A 277 33.70 -11.97 5.68
N LYS A 278 35.00 -11.68 5.82
CA LYS A 278 35.79 -11.08 4.73
C LYS A 278 35.93 -11.99 3.52
N CYS A 279 35.88 -13.31 3.70
CA CYS A 279 36.00 -14.27 2.62
C CYS A 279 34.69 -14.44 1.82
N PHE A 280 33.53 -14.11 2.39
CA PHE A 280 32.21 -14.28 1.77
C PHE A 280 31.30 -13.05 1.97
N PRO A 281 31.67 -11.88 1.42
CA PRO A 281 30.99 -10.62 1.70
C PRO A 281 29.52 -10.57 1.23
N ASP A 282 29.17 -11.29 0.16
CA ASP A 282 27.87 -11.15 -0.52
C ASP A 282 26.99 -12.42 -0.46
N THR A 283 27.13 -13.23 0.59
CA THR A 283 26.31 -14.45 0.76
C THR A 283 25.35 -14.34 1.95
N GLY A 284 24.14 -14.87 1.81
CA GLY A 284 23.07 -14.81 2.83
C GLY A 284 23.38 -15.50 4.17
N ILE A 285 24.55 -16.13 4.32
CA ILE A 285 25.03 -16.71 5.59
C ILE A 285 25.45 -15.63 6.60
N ALA A 286 25.75 -14.40 6.14
CA ALA A 286 26.13 -13.29 7.03
C ALA A 286 25.04 -12.92 8.07
N HIS A 287 23.77 -13.23 7.80
CA HIS A 287 22.63 -12.95 8.70
C HIS A 287 22.43 -14.00 9.82
N LEU A 288 23.15 -15.12 9.79
CA LEU A 288 23.00 -16.21 10.76
C LEU A 288 23.95 -16.10 11.97
N TRP A 289 24.88 -15.15 11.94
CA TRP A 289 25.81 -14.90 13.03
C TRP A 289 25.34 -13.66 13.76
N ASP A 290 24.74 -13.83 14.95
CA ASP A 290 24.37 -12.77 15.91
C ASP A 290 25.64 -12.10 16.45
N ILE A 291 26.36 -11.44 15.55
CA ILE A 291 27.42 -10.50 15.86
C ILE A 291 26.87 -9.19 15.33
N GLU A 292 26.74 -8.20 16.20
CA GLU A 292 26.33 -6.86 15.81
C GLU A 292 27.34 -6.32 14.79
N ASP A 293 26.94 -6.35 13.52
CA ASP A 293 27.62 -5.59 12.48
C ASP A 293 26.93 -4.24 12.36
N GLU A 294 27.72 -3.17 12.47
CA GLU A 294 27.33 -1.81 12.10
C GLU A 294 26.73 -1.84 10.68
N VAL A 295 25.43 -1.55 10.58
CA VAL A 295 24.68 -1.57 9.33
C VAL A 295 24.96 -0.27 8.55
N PRO A 296 25.56 -0.31 7.35
CA PRO A 296 25.40 0.77 6.39
C PRO A 296 24.04 0.60 5.68
N GLU A 297 23.39 1.73 5.43
CA GLU A 297 22.08 1.84 4.78
C GLU A 297 21.96 1.08 3.45
N ALA A 298 20.79 0.46 3.24
CA ALA A 298 20.47 -0.36 2.08
C ALA A 298 20.52 0.44 0.76
N VAL A 299 21.25 -0.11 -0.21
CA VAL A 299 21.22 0.36 -1.61
C VAL A 299 20.06 -0.31 -2.32
N SER A 300 19.12 0.48 -2.85
CA SER A 300 17.97 0.02 -3.62
C SER A 300 18.35 -0.59 -4.97
N GLU A 301 17.76 -1.73 -5.33
CA GLU A 301 17.80 -2.27 -6.69
C GLU A 301 17.11 -1.30 -7.67
N VAL A 302 17.81 -0.99 -8.76
CA VAL A 302 17.35 -0.09 -9.83
C VAL A 302 16.33 -0.82 -10.69
N ILE A 303 15.07 -0.40 -10.59
CA ILE A 303 14.07 -0.60 -11.64
C ILE A 303 14.44 0.37 -12.77
N ILE A 304 14.71 -0.15 -13.96
CA ILE A 304 14.81 0.68 -15.17
C ILE A 304 13.37 0.96 -15.61
N ASP A 305 12.74 1.95 -14.97
CA ASP A 305 11.61 2.66 -15.55
C ASP A 305 12.16 3.72 -16.50
N GLU A 306 11.48 3.91 -17.63
CA GLU A 306 11.80 4.98 -18.58
C GLU A 306 11.83 6.32 -17.83
N ASP A 307 12.95 7.03 -17.95
CA ASP A 307 13.37 8.21 -17.23
C ASP A 307 12.37 9.40 -17.37
N GLU A 308 11.29 9.37 -16.59
CA GLU A 308 10.60 10.56 -16.13
C GLU A 308 11.08 10.87 -14.71
N GLY A 309 12.24 11.52 -14.59
CA GLY A 309 12.81 11.89 -13.30
C GLY A 309 11.82 12.60 -12.35
N PRO A 310 12.04 12.51 -11.01
CA PRO A 310 11.11 12.90 -9.94
C PRO A 310 10.58 14.35 -10.05
N SER A 311 11.32 15.25 -10.70
CA SER A 311 10.87 16.61 -10.99
C SER A 311 9.62 16.67 -11.88
N LYS A 312 9.43 15.73 -12.83
CA LYS A 312 8.28 15.73 -13.73
C LYS A 312 6.98 15.35 -13.02
N GLU A 313 7.02 14.45 -12.04
CA GLU A 313 5.83 14.08 -11.26
C GLU A 313 5.39 15.23 -10.35
N ILE A 314 6.35 15.88 -9.67
CA ILE A 314 6.12 17.09 -8.87
C ILE A 314 5.56 18.22 -9.75
N GLU A 315 6.15 18.47 -10.92
CA GLU A 315 5.64 19.46 -11.88
C GLU A 315 4.22 19.12 -12.34
N ARG A 316 3.93 17.86 -12.68
CA ARG A 316 2.60 17.42 -13.08
C ARG A 316 1.57 17.60 -11.96
N TYR A 317 1.98 17.39 -10.71
CA TYR A 317 1.16 17.61 -9.53
C TYR A 317 0.86 19.09 -9.29
N ILE A 318 1.86 19.97 -9.45
CA ILE A 318 1.72 21.43 -9.29
C ILE A 318 0.94 22.07 -10.44
N TYR A 319 1.22 21.65 -11.68
CA TYR A 319 0.68 22.25 -12.90
C TYR A 319 -0.45 21.44 -13.54
N SER A 320 -1.12 20.58 -12.76
CA SER A 320 -2.33 19.89 -13.24
C SER A 320 -3.35 20.92 -13.78
N LYS A 321 -3.97 20.63 -14.93
CA LYS A 321 -4.80 21.60 -15.67
C LYS A 321 -5.86 22.22 -14.74
N GLY A 322 -5.74 23.53 -14.50
CA GLY A 322 -6.71 24.32 -13.73
C GLY A 322 -6.32 24.69 -12.30
N ARG A 323 -5.06 24.49 -11.86
CA ARG A 323 -4.60 24.80 -10.47
C ARG A 323 -5.37 24.07 -9.36
N VAL A 324 -6.13 23.04 -9.71
CA VAL A 324 -6.87 22.25 -8.73
C VAL A 324 -5.90 21.31 -8.05
N VAL A 325 -5.61 21.58 -6.77
CA VAL A 325 -4.83 20.66 -5.92
C VAL A 325 -5.59 19.33 -5.85
N PRO A 326 -4.96 18.19 -6.16
CA PRO A 326 -5.56 16.88 -5.93
C PRO A 326 -6.07 16.74 -4.49
N LEU A 327 -7.06 15.88 -4.23
CA LEU A 327 -7.54 15.72 -2.85
C LEU A 327 -6.58 14.88 -2.00
N THR A 328 -5.88 13.93 -2.64
CA THR A 328 -4.98 12.99 -1.99
C THR A 328 -3.65 12.94 -2.74
N ILE A 329 -2.60 12.53 -2.04
CA ILE A 329 -1.24 12.41 -2.56
C ILE A 329 -0.59 11.14 -2.00
N SER A 330 0.25 10.47 -2.79
CA SER A 330 0.94 9.25 -2.38
C SER A 330 2.07 9.56 -1.37
N THR A 331 2.31 8.64 -0.43
CA THR A 331 3.39 8.73 0.56
C THR A 331 4.76 8.97 -0.07
N ASN A 332 5.05 8.30 -1.19
CA ASN A 332 6.33 8.46 -1.88
C ASN A 332 6.49 9.89 -2.41
N LEU A 333 5.46 10.44 -3.06
CA LEU A 333 5.51 11.80 -3.58
C LEU A 333 5.58 12.84 -2.45
N VAL A 334 4.94 12.60 -1.30
CA VAL A 334 5.09 13.46 -0.11
C VAL A 334 6.54 13.50 0.37
N LYS A 335 7.19 12.33 0.49
CA LYS A 335 8.60 12.25 0.89
C LYS A 335 9.52 12.96 -0.10
N GLU A 336 9.29 12.79 -1.40
CA GLU A 336 10.07 13.49 -2.42
C GLU A 336 9.88 15.00 -2.37
N ILE A 337 8.64 15.46 -2.22
CA ILE A 337 8.32 16.89 -2.06
C ILE A 337 9.05 17.47 -0.85
N GLU A 338 8.97 16.80 0.30
CA GLU A 338 9.66 17.24 1.52
C GLU A 338 11.16 17.38 1.26
N MET A 339 11.80 16.35 0.72
CA MET A 339 13.23 16.34 0.42
C MET A 339 13.65 17.48 -0.52
N HIS A 340 12.93 17.71 -1.62
CA HIS A 340 13.23 18.76 -2.60
C HIS A 340 12.90 20.18 -2.10
N THR A 341 12.24 20.29 -0.95
CA THR A 341 11.82 21.57 -0.38
C THR A 341 12.46 21.90 0.96
N ARG A 342 13.45 21.13 1.43
CA ARG A 342 14.23 21.40 2.65
C ARG A 342 14.94 22.76 2.66
N GLY A 343 15.25 23.31 1.48
CA GLY A 343 15.73 24.69 1.35
C GLY A 343 14.67 25.75 1.66
N GLN A 344 13.43 25.34 1.95
CA GLN A 344 12.26 26.14 2.30
C GLN A 344 12.17 27.44 1.50
N ARG A 345 12.41 28.59 2.14
CA ARG A 345 12.29 29.91 1.54
C ARG A 345 13.23 30.14 0.35
N LEU A 346 14.35 29.42 0.29
CA LEU A 346 15.27 29.44 -0.85
C LEU A 346 14.80 28.55 -2.01
N SER A 347 13.81 27.69 -1.79
CA SER A 347 13.23 26.78 -2.79
C SER A 347 12.01 27.42 -3.49
N PRO A 348 12.07 27.71 -4.80
CA PRO A 348 10.91 28.16 -5.57
C PRO A 348 9.75 27.14 -5.53
N LEU A 349 10.11 25.85 -5.53
CA LEU A 349 9.17 24.75 -5.44
C LEU A 349 8.36 24.81 -4.12
N TRP A 350 9.01 25.10 -3.00
CA TRP A 350 8.35 25.27 -1.70
C TRP A 350 7.32 26.42 -1.74
N HIS A 351 7.63 27.53 -2.40
CA HIS A 351 6.69 28.65 -2.58
C HIS A 351 5.50 28.27 -3.45
N ASP A 352 5.73 27.53 -4.54
CA ASP A 352 4.68 27.08 -5.44
C ASP A 352 3.75 26.06 -4.76
N LEU A 353 4.29 25.19 -3.91
CA LEU A 353 3.50 24.25 -3.13
C LEU A 353 2.67 24.93 -2.04
N HIS A 354 3.09 26.09 -1.53
CA HIS A 354 2.27 26.89 -0.59
C HIS A 354 1.03 27.52 -1.25
N LYS A 355 1.07 27.79 -2.57
CA LYS A 355 -0.05 28.44 -3.26
C LYS A 355 -1.27 27.53 -3.29
N GLY A 356 -2.40 28.07 -2.84
CA GLY A 356 -3.67 27.36 -2.78
C GLY A 356 -3.75 26.31 -1.66
N ARG A 357 -2.75 26.19 -0.77
CA ARG A 357 -2.75 25.24 0.34
C ARG A 357 -2.83 25.93 1.69
N ILE A 358 -3.59 25.34 2.61
CA ILE A 358 -3.58 25.76 4.00
C ILE A 358 -2.36 25.12 4.67
N THR A 359 -1.43 25.94 5.16
CA THR A 359 -0.24 25.44 5.87
C THR A 359 -0.30 25.71 7.37
N SER A 360 0.43 24.92 8.18
CA SER A 360 0.40 24.94 9.66
C SER A 360 0.45 26.36 10.25
N SER A 361 1.34 27.22 9.76
CA SER A 361 1.47 28.63 10.18
C SER A 361 0.22 29.51 9.96
N SER A 362 -0.75 29.02 9.19
CA SER A 362 -2.03 29.68 8.94
C SER A 362 -3.22 29.04 9.68
N PHE A 363 -3.04 27.90 10.34
CA PHE A 363 -4.13 27.15 10.97
C PHE A 363 -4.85 27.98 12.03
N GLY A 364 -4.11 28.63 12.94
CA GLY A 364 -4.70 29.51 13.94
C GLY A 364 -5.49 30.69 13.34
N LYS A 365 -5.06 31.23 12.19
CA LYS A 365 -5.77 32.30 11.46
C LYS A 365 -7.05 31.79 10.81
N VAL A 366 -7.01 30.58 10.25
CA VAL A 366 -8.18 29.90 9.67
C VAL A 366 -9.21 29.59 10.76
N LEU A 367 -8.78 29.07 11.92
CA LEU A 367 -9.67 28.76 13.04
C LEU A 367 -10.38 29.99 13.60
N ARG A 368 -9.71 31.15 13.58
CA ARG A 368 -10.28 32.43 14.02
C ARG A 368 -10.92 33.25 12.90
N ALA A 369 -10.97 32.72 11.68
CA ALA A 369 -11.49 33.45 10.54
C ALA A 369 -13.00 33.73 10.71
N GLY A 370 -13.38 35.00 10.54
CA GLY A 370 -14.78 35.42 10.51
C GLY A 370 -15.47 35.02 9.20
N HIS A 371 -16.71 35.51 9.01
CA HIS A 371 -17.55 35.14 7.87
C HIS A 371 -16.97 35.50 6.48
N SER A 372 -16.18 36.58 6.41
CA SER A 372 -15.62 37.14 5.16
C SER A 372 -14.09 37.35 5.22
N PRO A 373 -13.28 36.28 5.23
CA PRO A 373 -11.82 36.35 5.41
C PRO A 373 -11.07 36.59 4.08
N ASN A 374 -11.51 37.58 3.31
CA ASN A 374 -11.05 37.79 1.91
C ASN A 374 -9.53 37.97 1.80
N SER A 375 -8.89 38.66 2.75
CA SER A 375 -7.43 38.86 2.76
C SER A 375 -6.66 37.57 3.03
N LEU A 376 -7.14 36.74 3.97
CA LEU A 376 -6.55 35.44 4.28
C LEU A 376 -6.68 34.48 3.10
N VAL A 377 -7.88 34.40 2.49
CA VAL A 377 -8.13 33.57 1.30
C VAL A 377 -7.20 33.98 0.16
N LYS A 378 -7.12 35.29 -0.12
CA LYS A 378 -6.23 35.82 -1.17
C LYS A 378 -4.77 35.48 -0.90
N ASN A 379 -4.29 35.64 0.33
CA ASN A 379 -2.92 35.31 0.71
C ASN A 379 -2.63 33.80 0.57
N ILE A 380 -3.59 32.92 0.86
CA ILE A 380 -3.41 31.48 0.67
C ILE A 380 -3.35 31.12 -0.82
N ILE A 381 -4.24 31.68 -1.64
CA ILE A 381 -4.30 31.37 -3.08
C ILE A 381 -3.10 31.93 -3.85
N GLU A 382 -2.73 33.18 -3.60
CA GLU A 382 -1.67 33.86 -4.35
C GLU A 382 -0.27 33.63 -3.74
N GLY A 383 -0.20 33.13 -2.51
CA GLY A 383 1.01 33.05 -1.72
C GLY A 383 1.35 34.36 -1.00
N SER A 384 2.40 34.31 -0.19
CA SER A 384 2.81 35.45 0.63
C SER A 384 3.22 36.67 -0.20
N ASN A 385 2.70 37.85 0.15
CA ASN A 385 3.11 39.12 -0.44
C ASN A 385 4.56 39.50 -0.11
N LEU A 386 5.28 38.74 0.73
CA LEU A 386 6.66 39.03 1.12
C LEU A 386 7.61 39.10 -0.08
N GLN A 387 7.34 38.37 -1.16
CA GLN A 387 8.12 38.44 -2.40
C GLN A 387 7.92 39.76 -3.17
N LYS A 388 6.86 40.52 -2.87
CA LYS A 388 6.56 41.81 -3.52
C LYS A 388 7.36 42.97 -2.91
N TYR A 389 7.98 42.78 -1.75
CA TYR A 389 8.78 43.82 -1.08
C TYR A 389 10.25 43.70 -1.44
N ASN A 390 10.86 44.81 -1.88
CA ASN A 390 12.32 44.88 -2.11
C ASN A 390 13.14 44.66 -0.81
N THR A 391 12.52 44.89 0.35
CA THR A 391 13.13 44.67 1.66
C THR A 391 12.10 44.07 2.59
N LEU A 392 12.48 43.02 3.30
CA LEU A 392 11.56 42.30 4.19
C LEU A 392 11.16 43.15 5.40
N PRO A 393 9.95 42.96 5.93
CA PRO A 393 9.55 43.56 7.19
C PRO A 393 10.57 43.24 8.30
N PRO A 394 10.89 44.19 9.20
CA PRO A 394 11.91 43.99 10.24
C PRO A 394 11.73 42.71 11.05
N ALA A 395 10.50 42.40 11.45
CA ALA A 395 10.20 41.18 12.21
C ALA A 395 10.48 39.89 11.42
N VAL A 396 10.18 39.87 10.12
CA VAL A 396 10.43 38.70 9.25
C VAL A 396 11.93 38.53 9.00
N LYS A 397 12.62 39.64 8.75
CA LYS A 397 14.09 39.62 8.58
C LYS A 397 14.79 39.19 9.87
N TRP A 398 14.34 39.71 11.01
CA TRP A 398 14.85 39.35 12.33
C TRP A 398 14.75 37.84 12.59
N GLY A 399 13.57 37.26 12.34
CA GLY A 399 13.37 35.81 12.46
C GLY A 399 14.39 35.03 11.64
N GLN A 400 14.52 35.37 10.35
CA GLN A 400 15.44 34.68 9.44
C GLN A 400 16.92 34.82 9.84
N ASP A 401 17.33 36.01 10.26
CA ASP A 401 18.72 36.27 10.62
C ASP A 401 19.13 35.52 11.90
N HIS A 402 18.17 35.11 12.74
CA HIS A 402 18.43 34.56 14.08
C HIS A 402 17.94 33.12 14.30
N GLU A 403 17.12 32.56 13.41
CA GLU A 403 16.61 31.18 13.51
C GLU A 403 17.75 30.16 13.69
N GLU A 404 18.80 30.24 12.87
CA GLU A 404 19.96 29.34 12.97
C GLU A 404 20.76 29.55 14.28
N LYS A 405 20.80 30.78 14.79
CA LYS A 405 21.43 31.07 16.10
C LYS A 405 20.62 30.44 17.23
N ALA A 406 19.29 30.56 17.18
CA ALA A 406 18.38 29.96 18.14
C ALA A 406 18.44 28.42 18.09
N ARG A 407 18.43 27.83 16.89
CA ARG A 407 18.57 26.38 16.67
C ARG A 407 19.87 25.85 17.26
N ARG A 408 21.01 26.52 17.00
CA ARG A 408 22.30 26.12 17.56
C ARG A 408 22.34 26.18 19.08
N GLN A 409 21.76 27.23 19.69
CA GLN A 409 21.67 27.32 21.14
C GLN A 409 20.73 26.24 21.74
N TYR A 410 19.62 25.95 21.07
CA TYR A 410 18.74 24.84 21.43
C TYR A 410 19.49 23.51 21.45
N VAL A 411 20.20 23.17 20.37
CA VAL A 411 20.99 21.93 20.27
C VAL A 411 22.05 21.89 21.37
N GLU A 412 22.83 22.97 21.55
CA GLU A 412 23.85 23.06 22.60
C GLU A 412 23.27 22.75 24.00
N LEU A 413 22.10 23.30 24.33
CA LEU A 413 21.45 23.07 25.62
C LEU A 413 20.91 21.65 25.77
N MET A 414 20.23 21.13 24.74
CA MET A 414 19.64 19.80 24.79
C MET A 414 20.70 18.70 24.80
N SER A 415 21.81 18.89 24.08
CA SER A 415 22.95 17.96 24.08
C SER A 415 23.64 17.80 25.45
N LEU A 416 23.38 18.69 26.42
CA LEU A 416 23.89 18.55 27.79
C LEU A 416 23.16 17.48 28.61
N VAL A 417 21.93 17.14 28.22
CA VAL A 417 21.05 16.23 28.95
C VAL A 417 20.65 15.00 28.15
N LYS A 418 20.62 15.11 26.82
CA LYS A 418 20.09 14.10 25.90
C LYS A 418 20.97 14.03 24.64
N ASP A 419 20.99 12.89 23.95
CA ASP A 419 21.61 12.79 22.63
C ASP A 419 20.63 13.31 21.57
N VAL A 420 20.75 14.59 21.21
CA VAL A 420 19.82 15.30 20.32
C VAL A 420 20.53 15.77 19.06
N SER A 421 19.94 15.48 17.91
CA SER A 421 20.30 16.09 16.62
C SER A 421 19.09 16.71 15.94
N VAL A 422 19.35 17.70 15.07
CA VAL A 422 18.30 18.41 14.32
C VAL A 422 18.69 18.44 12.86
N VAL A 423 17.74 18.09 11.99
CA VAL A 423 17.90 18.16 10.53
C VAL A 423 16.89 19.13 9.93
N ASP A 424 17.25 19.70 8.78
CA ASP A 424 16.35 20.56 8.00
C ASP A 424 15.16 19.78 7.45
N THR A 425 14.01 20.46 7.42
CA THR A 425 12.73 19.92 6.94
C THR A 425 12.15 20.77 5.82
N GLY A 426 11.54 20.12 4.83
CA GLY A 426 10.76 20.77 3.78
C GLY A 426 9.27 20.88 4.12
N ILE A 427 8.44 21.05 3.09
CA ILE A 427 6.99 20.97 3.24
C ILE A 427 6.55 19.51 3.21
N THR A 428 5.84 19.08 4.25
CA THR A 428 5.11 17.81 4.28
C THR A 428 3.65 18.09 3.94
N LEU A 429 3.07 17.35 3.00
CA LEU A 429 1.66 17.46 2.65
C LEU A 429 0.86 16.34 3.33
N CYS A 430 -0.36 16.65 3.76
CA CYS A 430 -1.26 15.65 4.32
C CYS A 430 -1.73 14.69 3.20
N GLU A 431 -1.40 13.40 3.31
CA GLU A 431 -1.71 12.40 2.28
C GLU A 431 -3.20 12.32 1.92
N SER A 432 -4.07 12.44 2.92
CA SER A 432 -5.52 12.35 2.77
C SER A 432 -6.19 13.67 2.34
N HIS A 433 -5.50 14.79 2.52
CA HIS A 433 -6.00 16.14 2.26
C HIS A 433 -4.84 17.00 1.75
N SER A 434 -4.39 16.77 0.52
CA SER A 434 -3.11 17.32 0.03
C SER A 434 -3.11 18.84 -0.25
N PHE A 435 -4.25 19.48 0.02
CA PHE A 435 -4.40 20.93 0.17
C PHE A 435 -4.06 21.45 1.58
N ILE A 436 -3.71 20.57 2.51
CA ILE A 436 -3.19 20.85 3.84
C ILE A 436 -1.71 20.44 3.88
N GLY A 437 -0.85 21.29 4.44
CA GLY A 437 0.58 20.98 4.61
C GLY A 437 1.20 21.62 5.84
N ALA A 438 2.44 21.26 6.13
CA ALA A 438 3.21 21.78 7.24
C ALA A 438 4.69 21.91 6.87
N SER A 439 5.36 22.92 7.41
CA SER A 439 6.82 23.08 7.37
C SER A 439 7.25 23.47 8.77
N SER A 440 8.19 22.72 9.34
CA SER A 440 8.77 22.98 10.65
C SER A 440 10.15 23.62 10.51
N ASP A 441 10.65 24.19 11.60
CA ASP A 441 12.00 24.73 11.69
C ASP A 441 13.06 23.63 11.92
N GLY A 442 12.64 22.37 12.09
CA GLY A 442 13.53 21.22 12.02
C GLY A 442 12.85 19.92 12.45
N ARG A 443 13.48 18.79 12.14
CA ARG A 443 13.15 17.48 12.71
C ARG A 443 14.19 17.10 13.73
N ILE A 444 13.73 16.77 14.93
CA ILE A 444 14.55 16.42 16.08
C ILE A 444 14.65 14.90 16.15
N PHE A 445 15.85 14.38 16.35
CA PHE A 445 16.09 13.00 16.72
C PHE A 445 16.69 12.97 18.13
N GLU A 446 16.00 12.30 19.05
CA GLU A 446 16.43 12.08 20.44
C GLU A 446 16.51 10.57 20.69
N GLY A 447 17.70 9.99 20.52
CA GLY A 447 17.84 8.53 20.46
C GLY A 447 16.98 7.93 19.34
N ASP A 448 16.03 7.06 19.70
CA ASP A 448 15.08 6.43 18.78
C ASP A 448 13.78 7.23 18.60
N GLU A 449 13.61 8.35 19.30
CA GLU A 449 12.42 9.20 19.19
C GLU A 449 12.61 10.34 18.20
N GLU A 450 11.54 10.63 17.45
CA GLU A 450 11.49 11.76 16.52
C GLU A 450 10.47 12.81 17.00
N GLY A 451 10.79 14.08 16.77
CA GLY A 451 9.91 15.19 17.07
C GLY A 451 10.08 16.38 16.14
N VAL A 452 9.21 17.36 16.31
CA VAL A 452 9.21 18.62 15.54
C VAL A 452 9.97 19.69 16.32
N LEU A 453 10.77 20.51 15.64
CA LEU A 453 11.31 21.75 16.18
C LEU A 453 10.58 22.94 15.58
N GLU A 454 10.07 23.83 16.42
CA GLU A 454 9.46 25.09 16.00
C GLU A 454 10.06 26.26 16.80
N ILE A 455 10.65 27.23 16.11
CA ILE A 455 11.44 28.33 16.68
C ILE A 455 10.76 29.67 16.38
N LYS A 456 10.53 30.45 17.44
CA LYS A 456 10.03 31.82 17.33
C LYS A 456 11.04 32.82 17.89
N CYS A 457 11.49 33.72 17.02
CA CYS A 457 12.34 34.86 17.37
C CYS A 457 11.51 36.15 17.37
N PRO A 458 10.82 36.53 18.46
CA PRO A 458 9.98 37.73 18.49
C PRO A 458 10.80 39.01 18.32
N PHE A 459 10.42 39.85 17.35
CA PHE A 459 11.06 41.15 17.13
C PHE A 459 10.46 42.25 18.03
N SER A 460 9.14 42.37 17.99
CA SER A 460 8.36 43.34 18.74
C SER A 460 7.00 42.80 19.12
N MET A 461 6.42 43.39 20.16
CA MET A 461 5.10 43.08 20.68
C MET A 461 4.36 44.39 20.95
N ASN A 462 3.19 44.58 20.32
CA ASN A 462 2.41 45.83 20.42
C ASN A 462 3.21 47.13 20.22
N GLY A 463 4.20 47.08 19.31
CA GLY A 463 5.07 48.22 18.99
C GLY A 463 6.28 48.39 19.91
N VAL A 464 6.43 47.56 20.95
CA VAL A 464 7.60 47.52 21.83
C VAL A 464 8.59 46.48 21.29
N GLU A 465 9.84 46.86 21.08
CA GLU A 465 10.90 45.93 20.68
C GLU A 465 11.29 45.02 21.86
N VAL A 466 11.02 43.72 21.72
CA VAL A 466 11.24 42.71 22.79
C VAL A 466 12.45 41.83 22.50
N HIS A 467 13.04 41.94 21.32
CA HIS A 467 14.07 41.03 20.84
C HIS A 467 15.40 41.05 21.62
N ASN A 468 15.64 42.04 22.47
CA ASN A 468 16.80 42.08 23.37
C ASN A 468 16.41 41.91 24.86
N MET A 469 15.13 41.64 25.16
CA MET A 469 14.64 41.45 26.53
C MET A 469 14.76 39.98 26.95
N GLN A 470 14.92 39.73 28.25
CA GLN A 470 14.82 38.38 28.80
C GLN A 470 13.39 37.86 28.64
N ILE A 471 13.23 36.55 28.48
CA ILE A 471 11.91 35.97 28.25
C ILE A 471 10.98 36.19 29.45
N ASP A 472 11.49 36.04 30.67
CA ASP A 472 10.74 36.28 31.90
C ASP A 472 10.24 37.72 32.00
N ASP A 473 11.05 38.69 31.56
CA ASP A 473 10.66 40.10 31.50
C ASP A 473 9.51 40.33 30.51
N ILE A 474 9.55 39.66 29.35
CA ILE A 474 8.50 39.77 28.32
C ILE A 474 7.19 39.16 28.84
N ILE A 475 7.25 37.99 29.48
CA ILE A 475 6.08 37.33 30.09
C ILE A 475 5.48 38.23 31.18
N SER A 476 6.33 38.86 31.99
CA SER A 476 5.94 39.76 33.08
C SER A 476 5.21 41.02 32.60
N LEU A 477 5.33 41.40 31.32
CA LEU A 477 4.50 42.47 30.74
C LEU A 477 3.00 42.11 30.71
N GLY A 478 2.66 40.82 30.81
CA GLY A 478 1.26 40.35 30.90
C GLY A 478 0.45 40.60 29.63
N ASP A 479 1.11 40.78 28.49
CA ASP A 479 0.47 41.13 27.24
C ASP A 479 -0.17 39.91 26.57
N LYS A 480 -1.47 40.00 26.29
CA LYS A 480 -2.23 38.92 25.66
C LYS A 480 -1.88 38.68 24.19
N SER A 481 -1.04 39.50 23.58
CA SER A 481 -0.50 39.25 22.24
C SER A 481 0.74 38.35 22.25
N PHE A 482 1.41 38.20 23.41
CA PHE A 482 2.54 37.29 23.51
C PHE A 482 2.09 35.83 23.48
N CYS A 483 2.95 34.98 22.92
CA CYS A 483 2.66 33.56 22.79
C CYS A 483 2.79 32.79 24.11
N LEU A 484 3.65 33.22 25.03
CA LEU A 484 3.85 32.56 26.32
C LEU A 484 2.98 33.20 27.42
N MET A 485 2.62 32.41 28.41
CA MET A 485 1.99 32.85 29.66
C MET A 485 2.63 32.15 30.85
N GLU A 486 2.47 32.74 32.04
CA GLU A 486 2.80 32.05 33.29
C GLU A 486 1.77 30.95 33.56
N GLY A 487 2.22 29.69 33.55
CA GLY A 487 1.44 28.51 33.89
C GLY A 487 1.59 28.10 35.36
N VAL A 488 1.00 26.96 35.72
CA VAL A 488 1.10 26.43 37.10
C VAL A 488 2.52 25.93 37.41
N SER A 489 3.21 25.42 36.40
CA SER A 489 4.55 24.82 36.51
C SER A 489 5.65 25.68 35.90
N GLY A 490 5.36 26.96 35.62
CA GLY A 490 6.24 27.89 34.93
C GLY A 490 5.68 28.36 33.57
N PRO A 491 6.49 29.09 32.80
CA PRO A 491 6.10 29.57 31.47
C PRO A 491 5.66 28.44 30.53
N GLN A 492 4.62 28.69 29.75
CA GLN A 492 4.07 27.75 28.76
C GLN A 492 3.45 28.49 27.57
N LEU A 493 3.39 27.82 26.42
CA LEU A 493 2.68 28.27 25.23
C LEU A 493 1.19 28.33 25.51
N ARG A 494 0.59 29.45 25.14
CA ARG A 494 -0.84 29.64 25.26
C ARG A 494 -1.61 28.77 24.27
N HIS A 495 -2.53 27.95 24.80
CA HIS A 495 -3.40 27.10 23.97
C HIS A 495 -4.35 27.89 23.06
N ASP A 496 -4.68 29.14 23.39
CA ASP A 496 -5.49 30.03 22.56
C ASP A 496 -4.68 30.82 21.52
N HIS A 497 -3.35 30.72 21.55
CA HIS A 497 -2.47 31.36 20.58
C HIS A 497 -2.42 30.59 19.25
N GLU A 498 -2.14 31.28 18.14
CA GLU A 498 -2.06 30.60 16.83
C GLU A 498 -0.95 29.57 16.72
N TYR A 499 0.13 29.77 17.45
CA TYR A 499 1.27 28.85 17.45
C TYR A 499 0.90 27.48 18.03
N PHE A 500 -0.06 27.39 18.95
CA PHE A 500 -0.53 26.09 19.44
C PHE A 500 -1.20 25.29 18.33
N ALA A 501 -2.07 25.94 17.53
CA ALA A 501 -2.67 25.32 16.36
C ALA A 501 -1.63 24.96 15.27
N GLN A 502 -0.56 25.78 15.16
CA GLN A 502 0.54 25.52 14.24
C GLN A 502 1.28 24.22 14.61
N VAL A 503 1.80 24.11 15.84
CA VAL A 503 2.60 22.94 16.26
C VAL A 503 1.78 21.65 16.30
N GLN A 504 0.51 21.73 16.74
CA GLN A 504 -0.42 20.59 16.67
C GLN A 504 -0.68 20.17 15.22
N GLY A 505 -0.74 21.15 14.30
CA GLY A 505 -0.87 20.92 12.88
C GLY A 505 0.35 20.26 12.25
N GLU A 506 1.56 20.71 12.61
CA GLU A 506 2.82 20.08 12.18
C GLU A 506 2.90 18.63 12.62
N MET A 507 2.68 18.35 13.90
CA MET A 507 2.65 16.99 14.44
C MET A 507 1.62 16.10 13.72
N ALA A 508 0.41 16.62 13.49
CA ALA A 508 -0.66 15.91 12.79
C ALA A 508 -0.29 15.55 11.34
N VAL A 509 0.29 16.52 10.60
CA VAL A 509 0.62 16.35 9.18
C VAL A 509 1.86 15.49 8.99
N MET A 510 2.84 15.61 9.88
CA MET A 510 4.11 14.87 9.81
C MET A 510 4.05 13.49 10.48
N GLY A 511 3.01 13.22 11.28
CA GLY A 511 2.86 11.96 12.01
C GLY A 511 3.84 11.84 13.18
N LEU A 512 4.15 12.95 13.85
CA LEU A 512 5.15 13.01 14.93
C LEU A 512 4.48 13.21 16.31
N PRO A 513 5.01 12.59 17.38
CA PRO A 513 4.36 12.53 18.69
C PRO A 513 4.48 13.80 19.54
N TRP A 514 5.49 14.64 19.29
CA TRP A 514 5.77 15.83 20.08
C TRP A 514 6.51 16.91 19.27
N CYS A 515 6.47 18.13 19.78
CA CYS A 515 7.16 19.30 19.25
C CYS A 515 7.90 20.01 20.39
N ASP A 516 9.19 20.30 20.22
CA ASP A 516 9.88 21.25 21.08
C ASP A 516 9.67 22.67 20.53
N PHE A 517 8.85 23.43 21.23
CA PHE A 517 8.54 24.82 20.91
C PHE A 517 9.56 25.74 21.60
N VAL A 518 10.28 26.51 20.79
CA VAL A 518 11.38 27.37 21.22
C VAL A 518 11.02 28.82 21.02
N VAL A 519 11.17 29.63 22.06
CA VAL A 519 11.15 31.10 21.95
C VAL A 519 12.54 31.62 22.25
N TRP A 520 13.09 32.44 21.36
CA TRP A 520 14.47 32.93 21.46
C TRP A 520 14.56 34.44 21.31
N THR A 521 15.33 35.08 22.18
CA THR A 521 15.70 36.50 22.12
C THR A 521 17.21 36.66 22.12
N ASN A 522 17.67 37.84 21.74
CA ASN A 522 19.07 38.23 21.75
C ASN A 522 19.52 38.82 23.11
N ALA A 523 18.78 38.57 24.19
CA ALA A 523 19.22 38.94 25.53
C ALA A 523 20.50 38.20 25.93
N SER A 524 21.27 38.79 26.84
CA SER A 524 22.54 38.22 27.33
C SER A 524 22.36 37.02 28.27
N SER A 525 21.19 36.86 28.86
CA SER A 525 20.80 35.78 29.78
C SER A 525 19.29 35.58 29.71
N ASN A 526 18.80 34.40 30.15
CA ASN A 526 17.37 34.02 30.10
C ASN A 526 16.73 34.32 28.73
N ASN A 527 17.48 33.98 27.67
CA ASN A 527 17.20 34.39 26.30
C ASN A 527 16.57 33.29 25.45
N ILE A 528 16.37 32.10 26.03
CA ILE A 528 15.76 30.96 25.34
C ILE A 528 14.80 30.24 26.29
N PHE A 529 13.62 29.94 25.76
CA PHE A 529 12.58 29.15 26.41
C PHE A 529 12.31 27.94 25.51
N ILE A 530 12.15 26.77 26.12
CA ILE A 530 11.95 25.50 25.42
C ILE A 530 10.83 24.77 26.17
N GLU A 531 9.78 24.40 25.45
CA GLU A 531 8.68 23.59 25.96
C GLU A 531 8.43 22.41 25.03
N ARG A 532 8.41 21.20 25.60
CA ARG A 532 7.94 20.02 24.87
C ARG A 532 6.41 19.95 24.90
N ILE A 533 5.82 20.12 23.74
CA ILE A 533 4.37 20.03 23.52
C ILE A 533 4.05 18.65 22.95
N MET A 534 3.18 17.92 23.63
CA MET A 534 2.72 16.61 23.17
C MET A 534 1.58 16.76 22.16
N PHE A 535 1.47 15.79 21.26
CA PHE A 535 0.34 15.69 20.34
C PHE A 535 -0.99 15.60 21.08
N ASP A 536 -1.90 16.52 20.81
CA ASP A 536 -3.24 16.60 21.38
C ASP A 536 -4.26 16.10 20.36
N VAL A 537 -4.63 14.82 20.52
CA VAL A 537 -5.58 14.14 19.63
C VAL A 537 -6.94 14.84 19.61
N ASP A 538 -7.41 15.35 20.75
CA ASP A 538 -8.72 15.97 20.86
C ASP A 538 -8.74 17.32 20.14
N PHE A 539 -7.70 18.14 20.37
CA PHE A 539 -7.55 19.43 19.69
C PHE A 539 -7.46 19.26 18.17
N VAL A 540 -6.66 18.29 17.70
CA VAL A 540 -6.48 18.03 16.26
C VAL A 540 -7.76 17.48 15.63
N THR A 541 -8.49 16.61 16.34
CA THR A 541 -9.78 16.08 15.89
C THR A 541 -10.81 17.18 15.71
N GLU A 542 -10.77 18.23 16.53
CA GLU A 542 -11.64 19.41 16.39
C GLU A 542 -11.14 20.38 15.29
N MET A 543 -9.82 20.56 15.17
CA MET A 543 -9.20 21.50 14.23
C MET A 543 -9.33 21.04 12.78
N MET A 544 -9.00 19.78 12.46
CA MET A 544 -8.88 19.29 11.09
C MET A 544 -10.17 19.47 10.26
N PRO A 545 -11.37 19.13 10.76
CA PRO A 545 -12.62 19.37 10.02
C PRO A 545 -12.87 20.85 9.70
N LYS A 546 -12.47 21.78 10.59
CA LYS A 546 -12.61 23.23 10.36
C LYS A 546 -11.67 23.71 9.25
N LEU A 547 -10.45 23.18 9.18
CA LEU A 547 -9.51 23.48 8.08
C LEU A 547 -10.06 22.97 6.74
N VAL A 548 -10.59 21.75 6.71
CA VAL A 548 -11.21 21.16 5.51
C VAL A 548 -12.43 21.97 5.06
N ALA A 549 -13.33 22.32 5.99
CA ALA A 549 -14.50 23.15 5.69
C ALA A 549 -14.08 24.52 5.13
N PHE A 550 -13.08 25.17 5.73
CA PHE A 550 -12.55 26.44 5.24
C PHE A 550 -11.99 26.32 3.82
N TYR A 551 -11.24 25.26 3.53
CA TYR A 551 -10.74 25.02 2.19
C TYR A 551 -11.88 24.88 1.18
N VAL A 552 -12.85 23.99 1.45
CA VAL A 552 -13.97 23.70 0.54
C VAL A 552 -14.87 24.92 0.32
N GLU A 553 -15.16 25.69 1.37
CA GLU A 553 -16.11 26.80 1.30
C GLU A 553 -15.49 28.11 0.82
N LYS A 554 -14.20 28.36 1.11
CA LYS A 554 -13.57 29.67 0.92
C LYS A 554 -12.42 29.65 -0.08
N ILE A 555 -11.61 28.59 -0.14
CA ILE A 555 -10.44 28.54 -1.00
C ILE A 555 -10.78 27.92 -2.34
N PHE A 556 -11.32 26.69 -2.34
CA PHE A 556 -11.63 25.92 -3.54
C PHE A 556 -12.49 26.67 -4.57
N PRO A 557 -13.52 27.45 -4.21
CA PRO A 557 -14.33 28.21 -5.18
C PRO A 557 -13.58 29.34 -5.90
N ASN A 558 -12.38 29.70 -5.42
CA ASN A 558 -11.56 30.80 -5.92
C ASN A 558 -10.24 30.31 -6.59
N LEU A 559 -10.00 28.99 -6.64
CA LEU A 559 -8.91 28.35 -7.38
C LEU A 559 -9.33 28.09 -8.83
#